data_AF-A0A1J5HZ42-F1
#
_entry.id   AF-A0A1J5HZ42-F1
#
_cell.length_a   1.000
_cell.length_b   1.000
_cell.length_c   1.000
_cell.angle_alpha   90.00
_cell.angle_beta   90.00
_cell.angle_gamma   90.00
#
_symmetry.space_group_name_H-M   'P 1'
#
loop_
_entity.id
_entity.type
_entity.pdbx_description
1 polymer ?
#
loop_
_entity_poly.entity_id
_entity_poly.type
_entity_poly.pdbx_seq_one_letter_code
_entity_poly.pdbx_strand_id
1 'polypeptide(L)'
;MIQKLLFKFRLFSNARKEPYLLFYKVLGFYPRKIAYYELAMRHRSASVPTADGIMLSNERLEFLGDAVLNSVVTDILYRRFENQREGFLTNTRSKIVKRESLNRIALEIGLDKLMLASKHLNLGENNNNLYGNALEALFGAIYLDYGYKKCKSFVENSLLKNFIDMDKVAADEVNFKSKLLEWSQKNKFRIDFVLLNEELSSHNNHLFHTQLLINGKALCEATGRSKKESHQHVALKALTLIEENPTVIEEKEAKKQHGRAE
;
A
#
# COMPACT_ATOMS: atom_id res chain seq x y z
N MET A 1 0.24 20.90 29.41
CA MET A 1 1.25 21.94 29.75
C MET A 1 2.44 21.38 30.54
N ILE A 2 2.19 20.55 31.56
CA ILE A 2 3.21 20.00 32.46
C ILE A 2 4.23 19.07 31.75
N GLN A 3 3.79 18.21 30.82
CA GLN A 3 4.70 17.36 30.04
C GLN A 3 5.68 18.16 29.17
N LYS A 4 5.26 19.30 28.59
CA LYS A 4 6.15 20.18 27.83
C LYS A 4 7.23 20.81 28.74
N LEU A 5 6.87 21.14 29.98
CA LEU A 5 7.79 21.72 30.96
C LEU A 5 8.84 20.71 31.44
N LEU A 6 8.43 19.48 31.77
CA LEU A 6 9.32 18.40 32.19
C LEU A 6 10.31 17.99 31.10
N PHE A 7 9.89 18.00 29.84
CA PHE A 7 10.78 17.80 28.70
C PHE A 7 11.81 18.92 28.54
N LYS A 8 11.39 20.17 28.76
CA LYS A 8 12.28 21.34 28.74
C LYS A 8 13.40 21.21 29.78
N PHE A 9 13.12 20.61 30.95
CA PHE A 9 14.12 20.31 31.97
C PHE A 9 15.06 19.14 31.59
N ARG A 10 14.55 18.10 30.91
CA ARG A 10 15.37 16.97 30.44
C ARG A 10 16.32 17.35 29.29
N LEU A 11 16.02 18.44 28.59
CA LEU A 11 16.83 19.03 27.53
C LEU A 11 18.11 19.74 28.03
N PHE A 12 18.37 19.91 29.35
CA PHE A 12 19.51 20.71 29.83
C PHE A 12 20.91 20.06 29.71
N SER A 13 21.02 18.82 29.24
CA SER A 13 22.31 18.22 28.86
C SER A 13 22.64 18.55 27.40
N ASN A 14 23.58 19.48 27.17
CA ASN A 14 23.89 20.05 25.85
C ASN A 14 24.25 19.01 24.75
N ALA A 15 24.80 17.85 25.09
CA ALA A 15 25.19 16.81 24.13
C ALA A 15 24.04 15.96 23.55
N ARG A 16 22.83 16.04 24.13
CA ARG A 16 21.66 15.25 23.67
C ARG A 16 20.52 16.10 23.10
N LYS A 17 20.69 17.41 22.93
CA LYS A 17 19.62 18.29 22.41
C LYS A 17 19.32 18.07 20.93
N GLU A 18 20.36 17.81 20.14
CA GLU A 18 20.28 17.76 18.68
C GLU A 18 19.39 16.61 18.17
N PRO A 19 19.53 15.34 18.63
CA PRO A 19 18.67 14.25 18.18
C PRO A 19 17.19 14.51 18.48
N TYR A 20 16.86 15.05 19.66
CA TYR A 20 15.47 15.34 20.04
C TYR A 20 14.84 16.41 19.13
N LEU A 21 15.59 17.44 18.74
CA LEU A 21 15.11 18.47 17.83
C LEU A 21 14.92 17.94 16.41
N LEU A 22 15.83 17.08 15.96
CA LEU A 22 15.72 16.42 14.66
C LEU A 22 14.48 15.52 14.58
N PHE A 23 14.26 14.67 15.58
CA PHE A 23 13.03 13.87 15.65
C PHE A 23 11.78 14.72 15.84
N TYR A 24 11.84 15.84 16.56
CA TYR A 24 10.70 16.75 16.69
C TYR A 24 10.24 17.31 15.34
N LYS A 25 11.18 17.62 14.42
CA LYS A 25 10.85 18.10 13.07
C LYS A 25 10.08 17.06 12.25
N VAL A 26 10.41 15.78 12.41
CA VAL A 26 9.75 14.67 11.71
C VAL A 26 8.43 14.29 12.38
N LEU A 27 8.41 14.23 13.72
CA LEU A 27 7.30 13.68 14.50
C LEU A 27 6.23 14.72 14.86
N GLY A 28 6.60 16.00 14.97
CA GLY A 28 5.78 17.05 15.58
C GLY A 28 5.65 16.94 17.12
N PHE A 29 6.34 15.98 17.74
CA PHE A 29 6.39 15.79 19.19
C PHE A 29 7.74 15.23 19.64
N TYR A 30 8.07 15.39 20.93
CA TYR A 30 9.35 14.93 21.48
C TYR A 30 9.29 13.45 21.92
N PRO A 31 10.27 12.61 21.54
CA PRO A 31 10.45 11.25 22.09
C PRO A 31 10.56 11.20 23.63
N ARG A 32 9.82 10.37 24.38
CA ARG A 32 10.07 10.19 25.83
C ARG A 32 11.26 9.30 26.10
N LYS A 33 11.47 8.32 25.23
CA LYS A 33 12.63 7.41 25.22
C LYS A 33 13.33 7.48 23.86
N ILE A 34 14.28 8.41 23.73
CA ILE A 34 15.03 8.65 22.48
C ILE A 34 15.71 7.40 21.91
N ALA A 35 16.13 6.47 22.77
CA ALA A 35 16.81 5.24 22.37
C ALA A 35 15.99 4.38 21.39
N TYR A 36 14.65 4.37 21.49
CA TYR A 36 13.82 3.64 20.53
C TYR A 36 13.90 4.25 19.14
N TYR A 37 14.00 5.58 19.04
CA TYR A 37 14.01 6.31 17.78
C TYR A 37 15.40 6.27 17.14
N GLU A 38 16.46 6.37 17.95
CA GLU A 38 17.83 6.16 17.49
C GLU A 38 18.03 4.72 16.98
N LEU A 39 17.41 3.73 17.65
CA LEU A 39 17.42 2.35 17.17
C LEU A 39 16.62 2.19 15.87
N ALA A 40 15.46 2.84 15.75
CA ALA A 40 14.65 2.78 14.53
C ALA A 40 15.40 3.28 13.27
N MET A 41 16.27 4.28 13.44
CA MET A 41 17.08 4.83 12.35
C MET A 41 18.38 4.05 12.09
N ARG A 42 18.65 2.96 12.82
CA ARG A 42 19.88 2.18 12.70
C ARG A 42 19.71 1.01 11.75
N HIS A 43 20.25 1.15 10.54
CA HIS A 43 20.29 0.08 9.57
C HIS A 43 21.19 -1.08 10.05
N ARG A 44 20.91 -2.31 9.61
CA ARG A 44 21.69 -3.51 9.94
C ARG A 44 23.19 -3.39 9.63
N SER A 45 23.57 -2.59 8.62
CA SER A 45 24.99 -2.33 8.28
C SER A 45 25.73 -1.48 9.32
N ALA A 46 24.99 -0.78 10.19
CA ALA A 46 25.52 0.05 11.27
C ALA A 46 25.10 -0.50 12.63
N SER A 47 24.90 -1.83 12.70
CA SER A 47 24.53 -2.53 13.91
C SER A 47 25.66 -2.47 14.94
N VAL A 48 25.27 -2.45 16.21
CA VAL A 48 26.18 -2.36 17.34
C VAL A 48 25.99 -3.59 18.24
N PRO A 49 27.07 -4.21 18.73
CA PRO A 49 26.94 -5.37 19.60
C PRO A 49 26.38 -4.96 20.98
N THR A 50 25.50 -5.79 21.54
CA THR A 50 25.14 -5.72 22.96
C THR A 50 26.23 -6.35 23.84
N ALA A 51 26.08 -6.22 25.16
CA ALA A 51 26.91 -6.94 26.13
C ALA A 51 26.89 -8.46 25.91
N ASP A 52 25.77 -9.00 25.42
CA ASP A 52 25.59 -10.42 25.11
C ASP A 52 26.01 -10.80 23.67
N GLY A 53 26.64 -9.88 22.94
CA GLY A 53 27.11 -10.11 21.56
C GLY A 53 26.03 -10.07 20.48
N ILE A 54 24.79 -9.68 20.81
CA ILE A 54 23.70 -9.57 19.84
C ILE A 54 23.86 -8.27 19.04
N MET A 55 23.76 -8.34 17.73
CA MET A 55 23.83 -7.17 16.86
C MET A 55 22.50 -6.41 16.88
N LEU A 56 22.51 -5.17 17.40
CA LEU A 56 21.34 -4.30 17.45
C LEU A 56 21.14 -3.56 16.11
N SER A 57 20.05 -3.88 15.45
CA SER A 57 19.52 -3.20 14.25
C SER A 57 18.07 -2.77 14.48
N ASN A 58 17.52 -2.02 13.53
CA ASN A 58 16.11 -1.65 13.51
C ASN A 58 15.14 -2.80 13.16
N GLU A 59 15.62 -3.98 12.74
CA GLU A 59 14.79 -5.06 12.18
C GLU A 59 13.71 -5.56 13.15
N ARG A 60 13.99 -5.61 14.46
CA ARG A 60 12.98 -5.98 15.47
C ARG A 60 11.90 -4.91 15.64
N LEU A 61 12.28 -3.64 15.51
CA LEU A 61 11.33 -2.54 15.56
C LEU A 61 10.52 -2.46 14.27
N GLU A 62 11.13 -2.73 13.12
CA GLU A 62 10.46 -2.86 11.81
C GLU A 62 9.35 -3.91 11.90
N PHE A 63 9.67 -5.12 12.37
CA PHE A 63 8.69 -6.20 12.55
C PHE A 63 7.49 -5.78 13.40
N LEU A 64 7.73 -5.15 14.56
CA LEU A 64 6.65 -4.64 15.41
C LEU A 64 5.87 -3.50 14.74
N GLY A 65 6.60 -2.61 14.07
CA GLY A 65 6.09 -1.43 13.42
C GLY A 65 5.17 -1.73 12.25
N ASP A 66 5.51 -2.71 11.42
CA ASP A 66 4.67 -3.20 10.32
C ASP A 66 3.30 -3.68 10.85
N ALA A 67 3.29 -4.51 11.90
CA ALA A 67 2.06 -4.99 12.50
C ALA A 67 1.20 -3.83 13.06
N VAL A 68 1.84 -2.86 13.73
CA VAL A 68 1.16 -1.68 14.28
C VAL A 68 0.62 -0.80 13.15
N LEU A 69 1.41 -0.54 12.11
CA LEU A 69 1.01 0.27 10.96
C LEU A 69 -0.19 -0.35 10.25
N ASN A 70 -0.14 -1.65 9.98
CA ASN A 70 -1.26 -2.39 9.38
C ASN A 70 -2.53 -2.28 10.23
N SER A 71 -2.42 -2.45 11.56
CA SER A 71 -3.55 -2.32 12.48
C SER A 71 -4.13 -0.90 12.48
N VAL A 72 -3.28 0.13 12.51
CA VAL A 72 -3.69 1.54 12.47
C VAL A 72 -4.38 1.89 11.16
N VAL A 73 -3.78 1.54 10.02
CA VAL A 73 -4.37 1.80 8.70
C VAL A 73 -5.70 1.06 8.56
N THR A 74 -5.79 -0.19 9.03
CA THR A 74 -7.03 -0.95 9.03
C THR A 74 -8.13 -0.26 9.85
N ASP A 75 -7.83 0.22 11.06
CA ASP A 75 -8.79 0.94 11.91
C ASP A 75 -9.30 2.23 11.22
N ILE A 76 -8.40 2.96 10.55
CA ILE A 76 -8.77 4.19 9.82
C ILE A 76 -9.67 3.87 8.62
N LEU A 77 -9.30 2.87 7.80
CA LEU A 77 -10.06 2.48 6.61
C LEU A 77 -11.44 1.94 6.98
N TYR A 78 -11.52 1.09 8.01
CA TYR A 78 -12.77 0.52 8.48
C TYR A 78 -13.77 1.61 8.89
N ARG A 79 -13.31 2.66 9.58
CA ARG A 79 -14.16 3.78 9.99
C ARG A 79 -14.48 4.76 8.86
N ARG A 80 -13.56 4.97 7.92
CA ARG A 80 -13.77 5.92 6.81
C ARG A 80 -14.69 5.36 5.74
N PHE A 81 -14.63 4.05 5.50
CA PHE A 81 -15.33 3.38 4.40
C PHE A 81 -16.34 2.35 4.92
N GLU A 82 -17.28 2.78 5.77
CA GLU A 82 -18.22 1.91 6.49
C GLU A 82 -19.08 1.02 5.56
N ASN A 83 -19.32 1.46 4.32
CA ASN A 83 -20.14 0.74 3.34
C ASN A 83 -19.32 -0.12 2.36
N GLN A 84 -17.99 -0.16 2.50
CA GLN A 84 -17.13 -0.91 1.59
C GLN A 84 -16.85 -2.32 2.11
N ARG A 85 -16.66 -3.27 1.18
CA ARG A 85 -16.41 -4.68 1.51
C ARG A 85 -14.97 -4.92 1.94
N GLU A 86 -14.74 -6.03 2.64
CA GLU A 86 -13.42 -6.44 3.13
C GLU A 86 -12.33 -6.46 2.03
N GLY A 87 -12.64 -6.97 0.84
CA GLY A 87 -11.69 -6.95 -0.29
C GLY A 87 -11.21 -5.55 -0.70
N PHE A 88 -12.10 -4.55 -0.67
CA PHE A 88 -11.75 -3.14 -0.91
C PHE A 88 -10.81 -2.62 0.21
N LEU A 89 -11.18 -2.86 1.47
CA LEU A 89 -10.39 -2.42 2.61
C LEU A 89 -8.99 -3.04 2.60
N THR A 90 -8.89 -4.35 2.32
CA THR A 90 -7.62 -5.10 2.27
C THR A 90 -6.70 -4.60 1.15
N ASN A 91 -7.23 -4.28 -0.02
CA ASN A 91 -6.42 -3.84 -1.15
C ASN A 91 -6.10 -2.33 -1.09
N THR A 92 -7.01 -1.47 -0.61
CA THR A 92 -6.66 -0.09 -0.24
C THR A 92 -5.56 -0.06 0.83
N ARG A 93 -5.65 -0.87 1.89
CA ARG A 93 -4.57 -1.00 2.89
C ARG A 93 -3.25 -1.36 2.22
N SER A 94 -3.25 -2.40 1.40
CA SER A 94 -2.05 -2.85 0.69
C SER A 94 -1.42 -1.76 -0.17
N LYS A 95 -2.21 -0.89 -0.82
CA LYS A 95 -1.69 0.26 -1.58
C LYS A 95 -1.07 1.35 -0.69
N ILE A 96 -1.62 1.55 0.50
CA ILE A 96 -1.13 2.55 1.47
C ILE A 96 0.19 2.09 2.07
N VAL A 97 0.25 0.83 2.52
CA VAL A 97 1.42 0.26 3.21
C VAL A 97 2.41 -0.41 2.27
N LYS A 98 2.21 -0.31 0.94
CA LYS A 98 3.20 -0.84 -0.01
C LYS A 98 4.53 -0.13 0.16
N ARG A 99 5.59 -0.88 -0.06
CA ARG A 99 6.97 -0.43 0.09
C ARG A 99 7.25 0.90 -0.62
N GLU A 100 6.83 1.04 -1.88
CA GLU A 100 7.10 2.26 -2.67
C GLU A 100 6.44 3.50 -2.05
N SER A 101 5.23 3.35 -1.51
CA SER A 101 4.53 4.42 -0.79
C SER A 101 5.29 4.79 0.47
N LEU A 102 5.67 3.80 1.29
CA LEU A 102 6.38 4.04 2.56
C LEU A 102 7.74 4.68 2.36
N ASN A 103 8.51 4.27 1.35
CA ASN A 103 9.79 4.91 1.02
C ASN A 103 9.61 6.37 0.63
N ARG A 104 8.65 6.67 -0.25
CA ARG A 104 8.37 8.04 -0.67
C ARG A 104 8.03 8.91 0.53
N ILE A 105 7.13 8.43 1.39
CA ILE A 105 6.72 9.15 2.60
C ILE A 105 7.93 9.35 3.54
N ALA A 106 8.76 8.33 3.73
CA ALA A 106 9.94 8.42 4.58
C ALA A 106 10.92 9.51 4.10
N LEU A 107 11.14 9.61 2.79
CA LEU A 107 11.95 10.68 2.20
C LEU A 107 11.30 12.06 2.37
N GLU A 108 10.00 12.18 2.11
CA GLU A 108 9.27 13.45 2.18
C GLU A 108 9.24 14.03 3.60
N ILE A 109 9.14 13.19 4.64
CA ILE A 109 9.21 13.64 6.04
C ILE A 109 10.66 13.77 6.56
N GLY A 110 11.66 13.46 5.73
CA GLY A 110 13.08 13.69 6.03
C GLY A 110 13.76 12.62 6.89
N LEU A 111 13.30 11.37 6.86
CA LEU A 111 13.96 10.27 7.59
C LEU A 111 15.37 9.99 7.06
N ASP A 112 15.61 10.23 5.78
CA ASP A 112 16.91 10.04 5.13
C ASP A 112 18.06 10.73 5.88
N LYS A 113 17.79 11.90 6.45
CA LYS A 113 18.75 12.72 7.20
C LYS A 113 19.05 12.17 8.60
N LEU A 114 18.21 11.27 9.11
CA LEU A 114 18.35 10.66 10.43
C LEU A 114 18.95 9.25 10.37
N MET A 115 19.02 8.66 9.17
CA MET A 115 19.48 7.29 8.98
C MET A 115 20.95 7.12 9.34
N LEU A 116 21.21 6.09 10.17
CA LEU A 116 22.53 5.62 10.50
C LEU A 116 22.81 4.34 9.72
N ALA A 117 23.64 4.48 8.68
CA ALA A 117 24.11 3.41 7.82
C ALA A 117 25.64 3.46 7.69
N SER A 118 26.26 2.37 7.23
CA SER A 118 27.70 2.33 7.00
C SER A 118 28.06 3.24 5.82
N LYS A 119 29.18 3.96 5.90
CA LYS A 119 29.71 4.80 4.81
C LYS A 119 30.04 4.01 3.54
N HIS A 120 30.24 2.70 3.67
CA HIS A 120 30.52 1.77 2.57
C HIS A 120 29.28 1.08 2.02
N LEU A 121 28.08 1.47 2.49
CA LEU A 121 26.84 0.91 1.97
C LEU A 121 26.65 1.43 0.53
N ASN A 122 26.86 0.56 -0.45
CA ASN A 122 26.50 0.84 -1.84
C ASN A 122 24.98 0.97 -1.94
N LEU A 123 24.50 2.21 -2.05
CA LEU A 123 23.09 2.57 -2.27
C LEU A 123 22.65 2.30 -3.72
N GLY A 124 23.03 1.16 -4.30
CA GLY A 124 22.54 0.75 -5.62
C GLY A 124 21.02 0.55 -5.63
N GLU A 125 20.45 0.17 -6.78
CA GLU A 125 19.00 -0.02 -7.00
C GLU A 125 18.32 -0.96 -5.98
N ASN A 126 19.07 -1.87 -5.36
CA ASN A 126 18.58 -2.82 -4.35
C ASN A 126 18.31 -2.19 -2.96
N ASN A 127 18.64 -0.92 -2.75
CA ASN A 127 18.40 -0.23 -1.48
C ASN A 127 17.09 0.56 -1.45
N ASN A 128 16.21 0.32 -2.43
CA ASN A 128 14.89 0.93 -2.53
C ASN A 128 14.03 0.74 -1.28
N ASN A 129 14.39 -0.11 -0.32
CA ASN A 129 13.55 -0.44 0.84
C ASN A 129 14.02 0.19 2.16
N LEU A 130 15.21 0.79 2.18
CA LEU A 130 15.86 1.24 3.42
C LEU A 130 14.99 2.20 4.23
N TYR A 131 14.38 3.17 3.56
CA TYR A 131 13.64 4.24 4.20
C TYR A 131 12.26 3.80 4.66
N GLY A 132 11.60 2.91 3.90
CA GLY A 132 10.34 2.27 4.27
C GLY A 132 10.49 1.43 5.53
N ASN A 133 11.54 0.60 5.58
CA ASN A 133 11.87 -0.18 6.77
C ASN A 133 12.15 0.69 7.99
N ALA A 134 12.87 1.80 7.80
CA ALA A 134 13.10 2.78 8.87
C ALA A 134 11.81 3.46 9.35
N LEU A 135 10.88 3.73 8.42
CA LEU A 135 9.57 4.29 8.74
C LEU A 135 8.71 3.29 9.53
N GLU A 136 8.70 2.01 9.14
CA GLU A 136 8.08 0.93 9.92
C GLU A 136 8.70 0.85 11.31
N ALA A 137 10.03 0.81 11.42
CA ALA A 137 10.71 0.82 12.71
C ALA A 137 10.38 2.06 13.56
N LEU A 138 10.17 3.23 12.92
CA LEU A 138 9.73 4.44 13.61
C LEU A 138 8.32 4.27 14.20
N PHE A 139 7.38 3.62 13.51
CA PHE A 139 6.09 3.26 14.09
C PHE A 139 6.22 2.31 15.27
N GLY A 140 7.13 1.34 15.20
CA GLY A 140 7.49 0.48 16.33
C GLY A 140 8.00 1.28 17.53
N ALA A 141 8.88 2.26 17.30
CA ALA A 141 9.40 3.14 18.34
C ALA A 141 8.31 4.01 18.99
N ILE A 142 7.43 4.62 18.19
CA ILE A 142 6.29 5.42 18.70
C ILE A 142 5.36 4.54 19.52
N TYR A 143 5.09 3.31 19.07
CA TYR A 143 4.22 2.37 19.78
C TYR A 143 4.79 2.01 21.16
N LEU A 144 6.08 1.71 21.26
CA LEU A 144 6.72 1.40 22.55
C LEU A 144 6.80 2.61 23.48
N ASP A 145 6.88 3.83 22.94
CA ASP A 145 7.04 5.05 23.72
C ASP A 145 5.71 5.67 24.18
N TYR A 146 4.70 5.65 23.30
CA TYR A 146 3.43 6.35 23.48
C TYR A 146 2.18 5.49 23.29
N GLY A 147 2.30 4.28 22.74
CA GLY A 147 1.19 3.37 22.51
C GLY A 147 0.36 3.67 21.25
N TYR A 148 -0.60 2.78 20.98
CA TYR A 148 -1.40 2.73 19.76
C TYR A 148 -2.06 4.07 19.38
N LYS A 149 -2.69 4.76 20.35
CA LYS A 149 -3.42 6.02 20.09
C LYS A 149 -2.51 7.10 19.48
N LYS A 150 -1.23 7.13 19.88
CA LYS A 150 -0.27 8.09 19.34
C LYS A 150 0.19 7.69 17.94
N CYS A 151 0.39 6.39 17.69
CA CYS A 151 0.66 5.89 16.33
C CYS A 151 -0.49 6.26 15.39
N LYS A 152 -1.75 6.02 15.80
CA LYS A 152 -2.93 6.38 15.01
C LYS A 152 -2.96 7.86 14.64
N SER A 153 -2.83 8.73 15.65
CA SER A 153 -2.80 10.17 15.43
C SER A 153 -1.63 10.60 14.52
N PHE A 154 -0.46 9.96 14.64
CA PHE A 154 0.67 10.25 13.76
C PHE A 154 0.42 9.77 12.31
N VAL A 155 -0.15 8.58 12.09
CA VAL A 155 -0.51 8.10 10.75
C VAL A 155 -1.56 8.99 10.11
N GLU A 156 -2.63 9.36 10.83
CA GLU A 156 -3.70 10.21 10.29
C GLU A 156 -3.16 11.58 9.84
N ASN A 157 -2.34 12.23 10.69
CA ASN A 157 -1.88 13.59 10.44
C ASN A 157 -0.65 13.68 9.53
N SER A 158 0.27 12.72 9.64
CA SER A 158 1.54 12.76 8.93
C SER A 158 1.48 11.95 7.64
N LEU A 159 0.86 10.77 7.65
CA LEU A 159 0.89 9.84 6.51
C LEU A 159 -0.31 10.04 5.58
N LEU A 160 -1.53 9.95 6.12
CA LEU A 160 -2.73 9.96 5.29
C LEU A 160 -3.07 11.37 4.80
N LYS A 161 -3.15 12.35 5.70
CA LYS A 161 -3.58 13.71 5.32
C LYS A 161 -2.66 14.41 4.33
N ASN A 162 -1.35 14.14 4.38
CA ASN A 162 -0.37 14.90 3.60
C ASN A 162 0.07 14.19 2.32
N PHE A 163 0.02 12.85 2.29
CA PHE A 163 0.68 12.08 1.23
C PHE A 163 -0.23 11.09 0.50
N ILE A 164 -1.45 10.86 1.01
CA ILE A 164 -2.37 9.87 0.47
C ILE A 164 -3.75 10.48 0.27
N ASP A 165 -4.08 10.75 -0.99
CA ASP A 165 -5.46 10.97 -1.39
C ASP A 165 -6.22 9.64 -1.33
N MET A 166 -6.92 9.42 -0.21
CA MET A 166 -7.66 8.17 0.01
C MET A 166 -8.80 7.98 -0.98
N ASP A 167 -9.40 9.06 -1.50
CA ASP A 167 -10.51 8.97 -2.45
C ASP A 167 -9.99 8.57 -3.84
N LYS A 168 -8.80 9.07 -4.22
CA LYS A 168 -8.08 8.59 -5.41
C LYS A 168 -7.63 7.13 -5.30
N VAL A 169 -7.05 6.74 -4.16
CA VAL A 169 -6.61 5.35 -3.93
C VAL A 169 -7.78 4.37 -4.01
N ALA A 170 -8.95 4.79 -3.50
CA ALA A 170 -10.23 4.10 -3.58
C ALA A 170 -10.83 4.08 -5.00
N ALA A 171 -10.73 5.18 -5.75
CA ALA A 171 -11.21 5.25 -7.13
C ALA A 171 -10.42 4.36 -8.08
N ASP A 172 -9.10 4.26 -7.87
CA ASP A 172 -8.21 3.28 -8.54
C ASP A 172 -8.53 1.82 -8.13
N GLU A 173 -9.55 1.59 -7.31
CA GLU A 173 -9.90 0.32 -6.69
C GLU A 173 -11.16 -0.35 -7.22
N VAL A 174 -11.68 0.10 -8.37
CA VAL A 174 -12.72 -0.69 -9.03
C VAL A 174 -12.07 -1.89 -9.72
N ASN A 175 -11.92 -2.99 -8.97
CA ASN A 175 -11.54 -4.29 -9.52
C ASN A 175 -12.76 -4.91 -10.23
N PHE A 176 -13.05 -4.39 -11.42
CA PHE A 176 -14.11 -4.88 -12.31
C PHE A 176 -14.00 -6.38 -12.56
N LYS A 177 -12.78 -6.92 -12.64
CA LYS A 177 -12.58 -8.38 -12.77
C LYS A 177 -13.20 -9.15 -11.59
N SER A 178 -12.94 -8.72 -10.36
CA SER A 178 -13.53 -9.34 -9.17
C SER A 178 -15.04 -9.16 -9.13
N LYS A 179 -15.57 -7.96 -9.43
CA LYS A 179 -17.02 -7.72 -9.51
C LYS A 179 -17.70 -8.62 -10.52
N LEU A 180 -17.10 -8.80 -11.69
CA LEU A 180 -17.63 -9.68 -12.74
C LEU A 180 -17.58 -11.16 -12.33
N LEU A 181 -16.50 -11.61 -11.67
CA LEU A 181 -16.41 -12.97 -11.13
C LEU A 181 -17.49 -13.24 -10.07
N GLU A 182 -17.73 -12.31 -9.15
CA GLU A 182 -18.81 -12.42 -8.16
C GLU A 182 -20.19 -12.46 -8.82
N TRP A 183 -20.44 -11.56 -9.78
CA TRP A 183 -21.68 -11.54 -10.55
C TRP A 183 -21.88 -12.87 -11.30
N SER A 184 -20.83 -13.41 -11.92
CA SER A 184 -20.85 -14.69 -12.63
C SER A 184 -21.20 -15.85 -11.70
N GLN A 185 -20.58 -15.91 -10.52
CA GLN A 185 -20.87 -16.94 -9.52
C GLN A 185 -22.31 -16.84 -9.01
N LYS A 186 -22.79 -15.63 -8.70
CA LYS A 186 -24.16 -15.39 -8.23
C LYS A 186 -25.21 -15.84 -9.25
N ASN A 187 -24.95 -15.58 -10.53
CA ASN A 187 -25.86 -15.91 -11.63
C ASN A 187 -25.57 -17.29 -12.26
N LYS A 188 -24.63 -18.06 -11.71
CA LYS A 188 -24.23 -19.39 -12.19
C LYS A 188 -23.74 -19.42 -13.64
N PHE A 189 -23.18 -18.32 -14.12
CA PHE A 189 -22.49 -18.27 -15.40
C PHE A 189 -21.05 -18.74 -15.25
N ARG A 190 -20.50 -19.38 -16.29
CA ARG A 190 -19.06 -19.64 -16.40
C ARG A 190 -18.42 -18.50 -17.19
N ILE A 191 -17.37 -17.88 -16.65
CA ILE A 191 -16.59 -16.87 -17.38
C ILE A 191 -15.16 -17.31 -17.62
N ASP A 192 -14.66 -17.05 -18.82
CA ASP A 192 -13.28 -17.33 -19.23
C ASP A 192 -12.69 -16.06 -19.87
N PHE A 193 -11.48 -15.68 -19.44
CA PHE A 193 -10.72 -14.58 -20.05
C PHE A 193 -9.71 -15.16 -21.03
N VAL A 194 -9.87 -14.87 -22.32
CA VAL A 194 -9.04 -15.41 -23.39
C VAL A 194 -8.14 -14.31 -23.96
N LEU A 195 -6.82 -14.49 -23.89
CA LEU A 195 -5.87 -13.60 -24.55
C LEU A 195 -5.86 -13.92 -26.05
N LEU A 196 -6.33 -12.97 -26.87
CA LEU A 196 -6.40 -13.14 -28.33
C LEU A 196 -5.08 -12.75 -29.00
N ASN A 197 -4.48 -11.64 -28.56
CA ASN A 197 -3.22 -11.15 -29.13
C ASN A 197 -2.36 -10.43 -28.07
N GLU A 198 -1.06 -10.44 -28.30
CA GLU A 198 -0.06 -9.66 -27.57
C GLU A 198 0.85 -8.96 -28.59
N GLU A 199 0.80 -7.64 -28.63
CA GLU A 199 1.56 -6.83 -29.58
C GLU A 199 2.64 -6.03 -28.85
N LEU A 200 3.84 -6.00 -29.43
CA LEU A 200 4.92 -5.13 -29.01
C LEU A 200 5.06 -4.00 -30.02
N SER A 201 4.74 -2.77 -29.61
CA SER A 201 4.98 -1.61 -30.46
C SER A 201 6.46 -1.23 -30.50
N SER A 202 6.88 -0.59 -31.60
CA SER A 202 8.23 -0.04 -31.81
C SER A 202 8.70 0.95 -30.74
N HIS A 203 7.77 1.50 -29.95
CA HIS A 203 8.03 2.41 -28.84
C HIS A 203 7.94 1.73 -27.46
N ASN A 204 8.09 0.39 -27.40
CA ASN A 204 8.13 -0.39 -26.17
C ASN A 204 6.80 -0.38 -25.36
N ASN A 205 5.66 -0.07 -25.99
CA ASN A 205 4.35 -0.30 -25.40
C ASN A 205 3.87 -1.71 -25.75
N HIS A 206 3.69 -2.57 -24.74
CA HIS A 206 2.97 -3.83 -24.87
C HIS A 206 1.46 -3.57 -24.93
N LEU A 207 0.76 -4.22 -25.84
CA LEU A 207 -0.69 -4.22 -25.93
C LEU A 207 -1.21 -5.64 -25.77
N PHE A 208 -2.06 -5.87 -24.78
CA PHE A 208 -2.70 -7.17 -24.52
C PHE A 208 -4.17 -7.08 -24.90
N HIS A 209 -4.60 -7.92 -25.84
CA HIS A 209 -5.97 -7.98 -26.30
C HIS A 209 -6.70 -9.16 -25.66
N THR A 210 -7.71 -8.90 -24.82
CA THR A 210 -8.44 -9.94 -24.09
C THR A 210 -9.92 -9.95 -24.45
N GLN A 211 -10.43 -11.14 -24.75
CA GLN A 211 -11.86 -11.44 -24.93
C GLN A 211 -12.42 -12.07 -23.66
N LEU A 212 -13.65 -11.70 -23.30
CA LEU A 212 -14.42 -12.36 -22.26
C LEU A 212 -15.44 -13.30 -22.90
N LEU A 213 -15.39 -14.57 -22.50
CA LEU A 213 -16.41 -15.57 -22.80
C LEU A 213 -17.35 -15.73 -21.60
N ILE A 214 -18.66 -15.80 -21.84
CA ILE A 214 -19.67 -16.24 -20.89
C ILE A 214 -20.31 -17.52 -21.44
N ASN A 215 -20.28 -18.62 -20.68
CA ASN A 215 -20.72 -19.95 -21.12
C ASN A 215 -20.09 -20.38 -22.46
N GLY A 216 -18.83 -20.01 -22.69
CA GLY A 216 -18.12 -20.28 -23.94
C GLY A 216 -18.52 -19.39 -25.13
N LYS A 217 -19.30 -18.31 -24.92
CA LYS A 217 -19.70 -17.35 -25.97
C LYS A 217 -19.06 -15.98 -25.73
N ALA A 218 -18.53 -15.38 -26.80
CA ALA A 218 -17.87 -14.08 -26.73
C ALA A 218 -18.85 -12.95 -26.41
N LEU A 219 -18.67 -12.32 -25.25
CA LEU A 219 -19.46 -11.17 -24.84
C LEU A 219 -18.82 -9.87 -25.34
N CYS A 220 -17.57 -9.62 -24.99
CA CYS A 220 -16.85 -8.42 -25.37
C CYS A 220 -15.33 -8.59 -25.32
N GLU A 221 -14.64 -7.60 -25.87
CA GLU A 221 -13.20 -7.52 -25.98
C GLU A 221 -12.70 -6.16 -25.53
N ALA A 222 -11.50 -6.13 -24.94
CA ALA A 222 -10.79 -4.92 -24.57
C ALA A 222 -9.27 -5.12 -24.60
N THR A 223 -8.55 -4.01 -24.71
CA THR A 223 -7.09 -3.97 -24.70
C THR A 223 -6.55 -3.30 -23.42
N GLY A 224 -5.33 -3.64 -23.03
CA GLY A 224 -4.63 -2.99 -21.91
C GLY A 224 -3.11 -3.09 -22.07
N ARG A 225 -2.35 -2.26 -21.33
CA ARG A 225 -0.88 -2.25 -21.38
C ARG A 225 -0.24 -3.39 -20.57
N SER A 226 -1.05 -4.11 -19.80
CA SER A 226 -0.70 -5.35 -19.11
C SER A 226 -1.85 -6.35 -19.19
N LYS A 227 -1.57 -7.64 -19.01
CA LYS A 227 -2.60 -8.69 -18.86
C LYS A 227 -3.59 -8.36 -17.73
N LYS A 228 -3.12 -7.71 -16.65
CA LYS A 228 -3.98 -7.30 -15.53
C LYS A 228 -4.95 -6.21 -15.96
N GLU A 229 -4.46 -5.21 -16.67
CA GLU A 229 -5.24 -4.07 -17.16
C GLU A 229 -6.25 -4.49 -18.24
N SER A 230 -5.85 -5.31 -19.21
CA SER A 230 -6.76 -5.81 -20.25
C SER A 230 -7.94 -6.59 -19.65
N HIS A 231 -7.68 -7.39 -18.59
CA HIS A 231 -8.74 -8.06 -17.83
C HIS A 231 -9.68 -7.09 -17.09
N GLN A 232 -9.16 -5.97 -16.56
CA GLN A 232 -10.02 -4.97 -15.91
C GLN A 232 -10.91 -4.26 -16.94
N HIS A 233 -10.35 -3.87 -18.08
CA HIS A 233 -11.10 -3.18 -19.12
C HIS A 233 -12.20 -4.06 -19.73
N VAL A 234 -11.91 -5.34 -19.99
CA VAL A 234 -12.93 -6.25 -20.51
C VAL A 234 -14.02 -6.53 -19.47
N ALA A 235 -13.66 -6.60 -18.19
CA ALA A 235 -14.62 -6.80 -17.12
C ALA A 235 -15.51 -5.58 -16.89
N LEU A 236 -14.95 -4.36 -16.98
CA LEU A 236 -15.72 -3.11 -16.95
C LEU A 236 -16.73 -3.09 -18.09
N LYS A 237 -16.26 -3.32 -19.32
CA LYS A 237 -17.11 -3.34 -20.51
C LYS A 237 -18.24 -4.37 -20.41
N ALA A 238 -17.93 -5.56 -19.88
CA ALA A 238 -18.93 -6.60 -19.65
C ALA A 238 -19.98 -6.19 -18.63
N LEU A 239 -19.57 -5.62 -17.49
CA LEU A 239 -20.50 -5.15 -16.45
C LEU A 239 -21.41 -4.04 -16.98
N THR A 240 -20.86 -3.08 -17.72
CA THR A 240 -21.66 -2.01 -18.36
C THR A 240 -22.69 -2.59 -19.34
N LEU A 241 -22.29 -3.54 -20.20
CA LEU A 241 -23.22 -4.19 -21.13
C LEU A 241 -24.35 -4.94 -20.42
N ILE A 242 -24.04 -5.60 -19.29
CA ILE A 242 -25.02 -6.34 -18.48
C ILE A 242 -25.97 -5.37 -17.76
N GLU A 243 -25.48 -4.22 -17.30
CA GLU A 243 -26.29 -3.17 -16.66
C GLU A 243 -27.22 -2.47 -17.66
N GLU A 244 -26.74 -2.19 -18.87
CA GLU A 244 -27.51 -1.54 -19.93
C GLU A 244 -28.54 -2.47 -20.59
N ASN A 245 -28.19 -3.75 -20.76
CA ASN A 245 -29.08 -4.76 -21.32
C ASN A 245 -28.97 -6.10 -20.55
N PRO A 246 -29.88 -6.35 -19.58
CA PRO A 246 -29.88 -7.59 -18.80
C PRO A 246 -30.07 -8.87 -19.64
N THR A 247 -30.71 -8.79 -20.82
CA THR A 247 -30.94 -9.93 -21.71
C THR A 247 -29.82 -10.15 -22.72
N VAL A 248 -28.75 -9.33 -22.70
CA VAL A 248 -27.64 -9.40 -23.67
C VAL A 248 -26.99 -10.79 -23.75
N ILE A 249 -26.99 -11.52 -22.64
CA ILE A 249 -26.43 -12.87 -22.55
C ILE A 249 -27.33 -13.86 -23.28
N GLU A 250 -28.63 -13.83 -23.00
CA GLU A 250 -29.63 -14.70 -23.62
C GLU A 250 -29.76 -14.43 -25.14
N GLU A 251 -29.71 -13.17 -25.55
CA GLU A 251 -29.73 -12.77 -26.97
C GLU A 251 -28.51 -13.29 -27.74
N LYS A 252 -27.31 -13.17 -27.15
CA LYS A 252 -26.09 -13.75 -27.71
C LYS A 252 -26.12 -15.27 -27.66
N GLU A 253 -26.82 -15.85 -26.68
CA GLU A 253 -27.00 -17.27 -26.60
C GLU A 253 -27.92 -17.81 -27.73
N ALA A 254 -29.00 -17.09 -28.04
CA ALA A 254 -30.01 -17.44 -29.04
C ALA A 254 -29.53 -17.27 -30.49
N LYS A 255 -28.76 -16.20 -30.80
CA LYS A 255 -28.26 -15.93 -32.17
C LYS A 255 -27.40 -17.06 -32.77
N LYS A 256 -26.78 -17.93 -31.95
CA LYS A 256 -25.98 -19.07 -32.43
C LYS A 256 -26.82 -20.29 -32.84
N GLN A 257 -28.05 -20.44 -32.32
CA GLN A 257 -28.92 -21.55 -32.72
C GLN A 257 -29.50 -21.35 -34.14
N HIS A 258 -29.69 -20.10 -34.57
CA HIS A 258 -30.16 -19.79 -35.93
C HIS A 258 -29.04 -19.81 -36.99
N GLY A 259 -27.77 -19.59 -36.63
CA GLY A 259 -26.65 -19.58 -37.58
C GLY A 259 -26.01 -20.95 -37.89
N ARG A 260 -26.67 -22.06 -37.54
CA ARG A 260 -26.21 -23.44 -37.82
C ARG A 260 -27.20 -24.23 -38.71
N ALA A 261 -28.20 -23.56 -39.27
CA ALA A 261 -29.25 -24.14 -40.10
C ALA A 261 -29.15 -23.78 -41.60
N GLU A 262 -28.00 -23.27 -42.05
CA GLU A 262 -27.69 -23.03 -43.47
C GLU A 262 -26.42 -23.77 -43.88
#